data_AF-X6LHK6-F1
#
_entry.id   AF-X6LHK6-F1
#
_cell.length_a   1.000
_cell.length_b   1.000
_cell.length_c   1.000
_cell.angle_alpha   90.00
_cell.angle_beta   90.00
_cell.angle_gamma   90.00
#
_symmetry.space_group_name_H-M   'P 1'
#
loop_
_entity.id
_entity.type
_entity.pdbx_description
1 polymer ?
#
loop_
_entity_poly.entity_id
_entity_poly.type
_entity_poly.pdbx_seq_one_letter_code
_entity_poly.pdbx_strand_id
1 'polypeptide(L)'
;QIQVFNGHTNWVCAVEYLPFVINDSVGNSNVICSGSLDNTIRFWDIRSNKNELFMIKGDEKEDDGIMCLKYIVLKKKDNTKNVTYDLNLCYGSNNGPIRIWG
;
A
#
# COMPACT_ATOMS: atom_id res chain seq x y z
N GLN A 1 -23.00 1.53 6.15
CA GLN A 1 -22.97 0.39 5.21
C GLN A 1 -21.61 -0.27 5.31
N ILE A 2 -21.55 -1.61 5.34
CA ILE A 2 -20.28 -2.36 5.39
C ILE A 2 -19.87 -2.71 3.95
N GLN A 3 -18.62 -2.44 3.59
CA GLN A 3 -17.99 -2.87 2.34
C GLN A 3 -17.00 -3.99 2.64
N VAL A 4 -16.91 -4.98 1.75
CA VAL A 4 -16.06 -6.17 1.94
C VAL A 4 -15.16 -6.34 0.72
N PHE A 5 -13.86 -6.55 0.96
CA PHE A 5 -12.84 -6.75 -0.07
C PHE A 5 -12.23 -8.15 0.09
N ASN A 6 -12.51 -9.06 -0.85
CA ASN A 6 -12.15 -10.49 -0.76
C ASN A 6 -11.12 -10.89 -1.80
N GLY A 7 -9.88 -10.38 -1.72
CA GLY A 7 -8.80 -10.79 -2.61
C GLY A 7 -7.72 -11.65 -1.96
N HIS A 8 -7.43 -11.44 -0.67
CA HIS A 8 -6.41 -12.21 0.02
C HIS A 8 -6.82 -13.68 0.19
N THR A 9 -5.85 -14.58 0.01
CA THR A 9 -6.06 -16.03 0.13
C THR A 9 -5.67 -16.57 1.50
N ASN A 10 -5.13 -15.71 2.38
CA ASN A 10 -4.74 -16.04 3.76
C ASN A 10 -5.03 -14.85 4.69
N TRP A 11 -4.67 -14.96 5.98
CA TRP A 11 -4.91 -13.94 6.99
C TRP A 11 -4.31 -12.59 6.62
N VAL A 12 -5.14 -11.55 6.70
CA VAL A 12 -4.71 -10.16 6.59
C VAL A 12 -4.11 -9.74 7.92
N CYS A 13 -2.82 -9.41 7.93
CA CYS A 13 -2.07 -9.03 9.12
C CYS A 13 -2.07 -7.52 9.36
N ALA A 14 -2.15 -6.72 8.29
CA ALA A 14 -2.02 -5.27 8.37
C ALA A 14 -2.89 -4.56 7.33
N VAL A 15 -3.36 -3.37 7.68
CA VAL A 15 -4.07 -2.45 6.78
C VAL A 15 -3.59 -1.03 7.06
N GLU A 16 -3.27 -0.26 6.02
CA GLU A 16 -2.83 1.13 6.12
C GLU A 16 -3.62 1.99 5.13
N TYR A 17 -4.07 3.17 5.57
CA TYR A 17 -4.72 4.17 4.71
C TYR A 17 -3.67 5.00 3.97
N LEU A 18 -3.87 5.14 2.66
CA LEU A 18 -3.04 5.94 1.77
C LEU A 18 -3.84 7.17 1.33
N PRO A 19 -3.63 8.33 1.97
CA PRO A 19 -4.23 9.58 1.53
C PRO A 19 -3.53 10.03 0.24
N PHE A 20 -3.95 9.50 -0.90
CA PHE A 20 -3.47 9.99 -2.19
C PHE A 20 -4.02 11.41 -2.39
N VAL A 21 -3.12 12.40 -2.34
CA VAL A 21 -3.39 13.78 -2.76
C VAL A 21 -2.53 14.05 -3.98
N ILE A 22 -2.92 13.51 -5.14
CA ILE A 22 -2.47 14.11 -6.40
C ILE A 22 -3.40 15.29 -6.65
N ASN A 23 -2.86 16.51 -6.60
CA ASN A 23 -3.57 17.75 -6.92
C ASN A 23 -3.83 17.92 -8.43
N ASP A 24 -4.02 16.83 -9.17
CA ASP A 24 -4.37 16.86 -10.59
C ASP A 24 -5.84 16.49 -10.73
N SER A 25 -6.68 17.50 -10.45
CA SER A 25 -8.01 17.78 -11.03
C SER A 25 -9.12 16.70 -11.08
N VAL A 26 -8.91 15.45 -10.67
CA VAL A 26 -9.96 14.41 -10.67
C VAL A 26 -9.88 13.54 -9.42
N GLY A 27 -10.37 14.10 -8.30
CA GLY A 27 -10.84 13.33 -7.15
C GLY A 27 -9.78 12.64 -6.29
N ASN A 28 -9.58 13.15 -5.07
CA ASN A 28 -8.89 12.48 -3.96
C ASN A 28 -9.12 10.95 -3.99
N SER A 29 -8.14 10.12 -4.33
CA SER A 29 -8.34 8.67 -4.26
C SER A 29 -8.19 8.23 -2.81
N ASN A 30 -9.27 7.68 -2.24
CA ASN A 30 -9.23 7.11 -0.90
C ASN A 30 -8.77 5.66 -1.03
N VAL A 31 -7.47 5.44 -1.06
CA VAL A 31 -6.90 4.11 -1.22
C VAL A 31 -6.55 3.55 0.15
N ILE A 32 -6.87 2.28 0.39
CA ILE A 32 -6.26 1.51 1.47
C ILE A 32 -5.36 0.45 0.86
N CYS A 33 -4.30 0.07 1.57
CA CYS A 33 -3.53 -1.12 1.25
C CYS A 33 -3.59 -2.11 2.42
N SER A 34 -3.53 -3.41 2.10
CA SER A 34 -3.56 -4.49 3.07
C SER A 34 -2.45 -5.49 2.80
N GLY A 35 -1.83 -6.01 3.85
CA GLY A 35 -0.76 -7.01 3.80
C GLY A 35 -1.21 -8.31 4.45
N SER A 36 -0.80 -9.45 3.90
CA SER A 36 -1.30 -10.77 4.27
C SER A 36 -0.22 -11.85 4.32
N LEU A 37 -0.52 -12.93 5.05
CA LEU A 37 0.26 -14.18 5.04
C LEU A 37 0.20 -14.92 3.69
N ASP A 38 -0.58 -14.46 2.72
CA ASP A 38 -0.48 -14.93 1.34
C ASP A 38 0.72 -14.32 0.58
N ASN A 39 1.56 -13.59 1.31
CA ASN A 39 2.73 -12.89 0.81
C ASN A 39 2.40 -11.81 -0.23
N THR A 40 1.21 -11.20 -0.13
CA THR A 40 0.80 -10.10 -1.01
C THR A 40 0.43 -8.84 -0.24
N ILE A 41 0.63 -7.70 -0.90
CA ILE A 41 0.07 -6.41 -0.52
C ILE A 41 -0.94 -6.02 -1.59
N ARG A 42 -2.21 -5.78 -1.21
CA ARG A 42 -3.29 -5.42 -2.14
C ARG A 42 -3.78 -4.01 -1.88
N PHE A 43 -4.14 -3.30 -2.94
CA PHE A 43 -4.61 -1.92 -2.90
C PHE A 43 -6.08 -1.86 -3.30
N TRP A 44 -6.86 -1.05 -2.60
CA TRP A 44 -8.30 -0.98 -2.74
C TRP A 44 -8.75 0.48 -2.82
N ASP A 45 -9.60 0.81 -3.78
CA ASP A 45 -10.36 2.06 -3.76
C ASP A 45 -11.63 1.86 -2.92
N ILE A 46 -11.80 2.65 -1.87
CA ILE A 46 -12.99 2.55 -0.99
C ILE A 46 -14.17 3.40 -1.48
N ARG A 47 -14.00 4.22 -2.53
CA ARG A 47 -15.08 5.02 -3.11
C ARG A 47 -15.80 4.25 -4.20
N SER A 48 -15.07 3.55 -5.05
CA SER A 48 -15.66 2.60 -5.97
C SER A 48 -15.94 1.30 -5.21
N ASN A 49 -17.19 0.85 -5.20
CA ASN A 49 -17.58 -0.42 -4.56
C ASN A 49 -17.02 -1.65 -5.33
N LYS A 50 -15.96 -1.48 -6.12
CA LYS A 50 -15.48 -2.45 -7.09
C LYS A 50 -13.96 -2.36 -7.26
N ASN A 51 -13.33 -3.36 -6.66
CA ASN A 51 -12.12 -4.05 -7.09
C ASN A 51 -10.80 -3.62 -6.44
N GLU A 52 -9.97 -4.65 -6.29
CA GLU A 52 -8.53 -4.49 -6.18
C GLU A 52 -8.03 -3.60 -7.32
N LEU A 53 -7.31 -2.55 -6.94
CA LEU A 53 -6.63 -1.67 -7.88
C LEU A 53 -5.37 -2.33 -8.44
N PHE A 54 -4.61 -2.95 -7.53
CA PHE A 54 -3.28 -3.46 -7.81
C PHE A 54 -2.81 -4.36 -6.65
N MET A 55 -1.86 -5.25 -6.94
CA MET A 55 -1.27 -6.20 -5.99
C MET A 55 0.26 -6.24 -6.17
N ILE A 56 0.99 -6.19 -5.06
CA ILE A 56 2.43 -6.48 -4.96
C ILE A 56 2.58 -7.88 -4.38
N LYS A 57 3.47 -8.69 -4.96
CA LYS A 57 3.92 -9.94 -4.35
C LYS A 57 5.23 -9.70 -3.61
N GLY A 58 5.28 -10.14 -2.35
CA GLY A 58 6.54 -10.28 -1.62
C GLY A 58 7.39 -11.41 -2.22
N ASP A 59 8.64 -11.50 -1.78
CA ASP A 59 9.53 -12.58 -2.16
C ASP A 59 9.11 -13.87 -1.45
N GLU A 60 8.82 -14.94 -2.19
CA GLU A 60 8.30 -16.19 -1.63
C GLU A 60 9.29 -16.90 -0.68
N LYS A 61 10.59 -16.68 -0.84
CA LYS A 61 11.63 -17.31 -0.01
C LYS A 61 12.06 -16.42 1.14
N GLU A 62 12.13 -15.11 0.89
CA GLU A 62 12.70 -14.17 1.83
C GLU A 62 11.66 -13.49 2.72
N ASP A 63 10.38 -13.48 2.35
CA ASP A 63 9.36 -12.75 3.13
C ASP A 63 8.46 -13.66 3.96
N ASP A 64 7.91 -14.73 3.37
CA ASP A 64 6.96 -15.66 4.03
C ASP A 64 5.76 -14.95 4.69
N GLY A 65 5.21 -13.95 4.01
CA GLY A 65 4.04 -13.21 4.48
C GLY A 65 4.36 -11.79 4.94
N ILE A 66 3.39 -10.91 4.76
CA ILE A 66 3.50 -9.49 5.11
C ILE A 66 2.86 -9.27 6.47
N MET A 67 3.66 -8.81 7.43
CA MET A 67 3.26 -8.71 8.84
C MET A 67 2.91 -7.29 9.28
N CYS A 68 3.54 -6.28 8.65
CA CYS A 68 3.25 -4.89 8.95
C CYS A 68 3.41 -4.00 7.72
N LEU A 69 2.68 -2.89 7.71
CA LEU A 69 2.72 -1.88 6.68
C LEU A 69 2.97 -0.52 7.32
N LYS A 70 3.75 0.33 6.67
CA LYS A 70 3.89 1.72 7.06
C LYS A 70 4.03 2.63 5.85
N TYR A 71 3.13 3.59 5.75
CA TYR A 71 3.26 4.66 4.77
C TYR A 71 4.26 5.71 5.23
N ILE A 72 5.17 6.11 4.33
CA ILE A 72 6.18 7.14 4.56
C ILE A 72 6.18 8.15 3.41
N VAL A 73 6.10 9.43 3.76
CA VAL A 73 6.26 10.54 2.81
C VAL A 73 7.72 10.97 2.83
N LEU A 74 8.42 10.79 1.71
CA LEU A 74 9.76 11.34 1.54
C LEU A 74 9.67 12.63 0.73
N LYS A 75 10.20 13.72 1.32
CA LYS A 75 10.32 15.00 0.62
C LYS A 75 11.51 14.92 -0.32
N LYS A 76 11.28 15.00 -1.63
CA LYS A 76 12.35 15.34 -2.56
C LYS A 76 12.56 16.85 -2.53
N LYS A 77 13.81 17.25 -2.29
CA LYS A 77 14.22 18.65 -2.38
C LYS A 77 14.62 18.89 -3.83
N ASP A 78 13.64 19.19 -4.67
CA ASP A 78 13.92 19.60 -6.04
C ASP A 78 14.41 21.05 -6.03
N ASN A 79 15.48 21.36 -6.76
CA ASN A 79 16.01 22.73 -6.89
C ASN A 79 15.12 23.63 -7.76
N THR A 80 14.05 23.07 -8.33
CA THR A 80 12.99 23.78 -9.02
C THR A 80 11.80 23.93 -8.08
N LYS A 81 11.02 25.02 -8.21
CA LYS A 81 9.99 25.46 -7.25
C LYS A 81 8.80 24.49 -7.05
N ASN A 82 8.87 23.25 -7.51
CA ASN A 82 7.85 22.22 -7.36
C ASN A 82 8.35 21.14 -6.40
N VAL A 83 7.83 21.14 -5.17
CA VAL A 83 8.08 20.06 -4.20
C VAL A 83 7.30 18.83 -4.67
N THR A 84 8.01 17.85 -5.21
CA THR A 84 7.47 16.52 -5.52
C THR A 84 7.59 15.62 -4.29
N TYR A 85 6.54 14.86 -3.99
CA TYR A 85 6.51 13.91 -2.89
C TYR A 85 6.61 12.50 -3.46
N ASP A 86 7.64 11.74 -3.07
CA ASP A 86 7.70 10.31 -3.39
C ASP A 86 6.93 9.54 -2.32
N LEU A 87 5.96 8.76 -2.78
CA LEU A 87 5.15 7.89 -1.94
C LEU A 87 5.91 6.58 -1.72
N ASN A 88 6.33 6.32 -0.49
CA ASN A 88 7.03 5.10 -0.14
C ASN A 88 6.19 4.28 0.83
N LEU A 89 5.98 3.00 0.51
CA LEU A 89 5.38 2.00 1.37
C LEU A 89 6.48 1.12 1.95
N CYS A 90 6.65 1.17 3.26
CA CYS A 90 7.49 0.22 3.98
C CYS A 90 6.65 -0.97 4.42
N TYR A 91 7.22 -2.16 4.36
CA TYR A 91 6.56 -3.35 4.88
C TYR A 91 7.58 -4.29 5.54
N GLY A 92 7.16 -4.92 6.62
CA GLY A 92 7.93 -5.95 7.31
C GLY A 92 7.38 -7.33 7.00
N SER A 93 8.26 -8.28 6.74
CA SER A 93 7.91 -9.65 6.44
C SER A 93 8.14 -10.59 7.62
N ASN A 94 7.51 -11.77 7.58
CA ASN A 94 7.57 -12.78 8.65
C ASN A 94 9.01 -13.23 8.93
N ASN A 95 9.83 -13.33 7.88
CA ASN A 95 11.23 -13.72 7.96
C ASN A 95 12.18 -12.62 8.47
N GLY A 96 11.66 -11.41 8.72
CA GLY A 96 12.41 -10.31 9.34
C GLY A 96 12.86 -9.15 8.43
N PRO A 97 13.03 -9.29 7.11
CA PRO A 97 13.33 -8.15 6.24
C PRO A 97 12.30 -7.02 6.36
N ILE A 98 12.79 -5.78 6.31
CA ILE A 98 11.99 -4.59 6.08
C ILE A 98 12.30 -4.12 4.66
N ARG A 99 11.27 -3.98 3.84
CA ARG A 99 11.40 -3.54 2.45
C ARG A 99 10.68 -2.21 2.25
N ILE A 100 11.15 -1.46 1.27
CA ILE A 100 10.57 -0.18 0.86
C ILE A 100 10.18 -0.32 -0.62
N TRP A 101 8.95 0.06 -0.93
CA TRP A 101 8.40 0.15 -2.28
C TRP A 101 8.01 1.60 -2.56
N GLY A 102 8.53 2.20 -3.63
CA GLY A 102 8.30 3.60 -4.00
C GLY A 102 9.00 3.97 -5.29
#